data_AF-A0A6M9PX42-F1
#
_entry.id   AF-A0A6M9PX42-F1
#
_cell.length_a   1.000
_cell.length_b   1.000
_cell.length_c   1.000
_cell.angle_alpha   90.00
_cell.angle_beta   90.00
_cell.angle_gamma   90.00
#
_symmetry.space_group_name_H-M   'P 1'
#
loop_
_entity.id
_entity.type
_entity.pdbx_description
1 polymer ?
#
loop_
_entity_poly.entity_id
_entity_poly.type
_entity_poly.pdbx_seq_one_letter_code
_entity_poly.pdbx_strand_id
1 'polypeptide(L)'
;MKNIYKLILIGLITLSGCASNPPVKNPVQVAKAIAPIHTESVRKKLNDCIVRTNQGADALLVDSQIIAVTRNNPHANALFNSADKLTDQQATALKNYLAQANECQVLAIEGVSPRINAIYQEFFKNIDRVYADLIARKITIGVANQERQLLIHDARMKRLDVQTEKK
;
A
#
# COMPACT_ATOMS: atom_id res chain seq x y z
N MET A 1 10.34 63.82 31.22
CA MET A 1 9.41 64.84 30.66
C MET A 1 9.30 64.64 29.16
N LYS A 2 8.05 64.48 28.67
CA LYS A 2 7.45 64.87 27.37
C LYS A 2 8.19 64.52 26.06
N ASN A 3 7.58 64.10 24.96
CA ASN A 3 6.25 63.67 24.54
C ASN A 3 6.44 63.26 23.05
N ILE A 4 6.00 62.09 22.59
CA ILE A 4 4.75 61.86 21.86
C ILE A 4 4.66 62.51 20.45
N TYR A 5 4.66 61.64 19.44
CA TYR A 5 3.69 61.55 18.32
C TYR A 5 3.41 60.03 18.19
N LYS A 6 2.26 59.41 18.52
CA LYS A 6 0.83 59.65 18.16
C LYS A 6 0.72 59.98 16.67
N LEU A 7 -0.01 59.30 15.81
CA LEU A 7 -1.09 58.30 15.80
C LEU A 7 -0.97 57.65 14.39
N ILE A 8 -1.37 56.40 14.14
CA ILE A 8 -2.76 56.03 13.87
C ILE A 8 -2.87 54.51 14.04
N LEU A 9 -3.68 54.14 15.03
CA LEU A 9 -4.41 52.88 15.11
C LEU A 9 -5.90 53.24 14.87
N ILE A 10 -6.71 52.21 14.63
CA ILE A 10 -8.15 52.18 14.33
C ILE A 10 -8.35 52.08 12.80
N GLY A 11 -8.81 50.97 12.23
CA GLY A 11 -9.60 49.88 12.80
C GLY A 11 -10.85 49.75 11.95
N LEU A 12 -10.92 48.72 11.12
CA LEU A 12 -12.17 48.22 10.56
C LEU A 12 -12.15 46.70 10.68
N ILE A 13 -12.61 46.26 11.86
CA ILE A 13 -13.33 45.00 11.98
C ILE A 13 -14.62 45.23 11.19
N THR A 14 -14.69 44.68 9.98
CA THR A 14 -15.96 44.39 9.33
C THR A 14 -16.03 42.90 9.11
N LEU A 15 -16.90 42.28 9.89
CA LEU A 15 -17.53 41.02 9.55
C LEU A 15 -18.01 41.08 8.10
N SER A 16 -17.38 40.28 7.25
CA SER A 16 -18.01 39.65 6.08
C SER A 16 -17.40 38.26 6.04
N GLY A 17 -17.98 37.32 6.77
CA GLY A 17 -19.03 36.51 6.17
C GLY A 17 -18.36 35.62 5.13
N CYS A 18 -17.83 34.46 5.56
CA CYS A 18 -17.70 33.34 4.64
C CYS A 18 -19.08 33.19 4.02
N ALA A 19 -19.22 33.57 2.76
CA ALA A 19 -20.32 33.11 1.96
C ALA A 19 -20.19 31.59 1.98
N SER A 20 -20.96 30.96 2.86
CA SER A 20 -21.42 29.61 2.70
C SER A 20 -22.10 29.60 1.35
N ASN A 21 -21.32 29.30 0.30
CA ASN A 21 -21.91 28.85 -0.94
C ASN A 21 -22.83 27.70 -0.51
N PRO A 22 -24.15 27.79 -0.77
CA PRO A 22 -24.98 26.60 -0.59
C PRO A 22 -24.26 25.50 -1.36
N PRO A 23 -24.09 24.29 -0.78
CA PRO A 23 -23.42 23.22 -1.47
C PRO A 23 -24.12 23.11 -2.82
N VAL A 24 -23.37 23.42 -3.89
CA VAL A 24 -23.83 23.15 -5.25
C VAL A 24 -24.11 21.66 -5.20
N LYS A 25 -25.39 21.30 -5.16
CA LYS A 25 -25.87 19.93 -5.34
C LYS A 25 -25.63 19.57 -6.80
N ASN A 26 -24.38 19.61 -7.21
CA ASN A 26 -23.93 18.75 -8.26
C ASN A 26 -24.15 17.34 -7.68
N PRO A 27 -24.84 16.45 -8.41
CA PRO A 27 -24.73 15.04 -8.14
C PRO A 27 -23.31 14.63 -8.57
N VAL A 28 -22.29 15.17 -7.91
CA VAL A 28 -20.97 14.56 -7.87
C VAL A 28 -21.27 13.23 -7.23
N GLN A 29 -21.33 12.22 -8.09
CA GLN A 29 -21.48 10.83 -7.76
C GLN A 29 -20.75 10.59 -6.45
N VAL A 30 -21.51 10.42 -5.37
CA VAL A 30 -20.96 9.90 -4.12
C VAL A 30 -20.32 8.59 -4.54
N ALA A 31 -18.99 8.58 -4.69
CA ALA A 31 -18.26 7.41 -5.10
C ALA A 31 -18.58 6.34 -4.06
N LYS A 32 -19.52 5.47 -4.42
CA LYS A 32 -20.16 4.57 -3.47
C LYS A 32 -19.08 3.67 -2.92
N ALA A 33 -18.87 3.73 -1.60
CA ALA A 33 -17.80 3.02 -0.93
C ALA A 33 -17.81 1.55 -1.37
N ILE A 34 -16.66 1.09 -1.86
CA ILE A 34 -16.47 -0.29 -2.28
C ILE A 34 -16.70 -1.19 -1.07
N ALA A 35 -17.57 -2.19 -1.20
CA ALA A 35 -17.91 -3.07 -0.10
C ALA A 35 -16.65 -3.82 0.41
N PRO A 36 -16.45 -3.93 1.73
CA PRO A 36 -15.32 -4.66 2.28
C PRO A 36 -15.38 -6.13 1.85
N ILE A 37 -14.21 -6.68 1.49
CA ILE A 37 -14.07 -8.06 0.98
C ILE A 37 -14.04 -9.08 2.11
N HIS A 38 -13.49 -8.67 3.24
CA HIS A 38 -13.38 -9.47 4.44
C HIS A 38 -14.36 -8.96 5.49
N THR A 39 -14.80 -9.88 6.34
CA THR A 39 -15.42 -9.50 7.61
C THR A 39 -14.42 -8.75 8.48
N GLU A 40 -14.92 -7.98 9.44
CA GLU A 40 -14.08 -7.22 10.35
C GLU A 40 -13.08 -8.10 11.12
N SER A 41 -13.53 -9.29 11.56
CA SER A 41 -12.69 -10.27 12.26
C SER A 41 -11.53 -10.77 11.40
N VAL A 42 -11.80 -11.16 10.15
CA VAL A 42 -10.76 -11.64 9.22
C VAL A 42 -9.80 -10.50 8.87
N ARG A 43 -10.32 -9.29 8.63
CA ARG A 43 -9.51 -8.09 8.37
C ARG A 43 -8.54 -7.80 9.50
N LYS A 44 -8.99 -7.92 10.76
CA LYS A 44 -8.14 -7.74 11.94
C LYS A 44 -7.03 -8.79 11.99
N LYS A 45 -7.38 -10.08 11.90
CA LYS A 45 -6.39 -11.18 11.90
C LYS A 45 -5.35 -11.02 10.79
N LEU A 46 -5.78 -10.66 9.59
CA LEU A 46 -4.90 -10.44 8.45
C LEU A 46 -3.95 -9.26 8.71
N ASN A 47 -4.45 -8.15 9.25
CA ASN A 47 -3.63 -7.01 9.60
C ASN A 47 -2.61 -7.35 10.70
N ASP A 48 -3.02 -8.07 11.74
CA ASP A 48 -2.14 -8.51 12.83
C ASP A 48 -1.03 -9.43 12.30
N CYS A 49 -1.35 -10.33 11.36
CA CYS A 49 -0.37 -11.16 10.67
C CYS A 49 0.66 -10.31 9.90
N ILE A 50 0.18 -9.36 9.07
CA ILE A 50 1.04 -8.48 8.28
C ILE A 50 1.96 -7.64 9.17
N VAL A 51 1.42 -7.07 10.25
CA VAL A 51 2.20 -6.27 11.21
C VAL A 51 3.30 -7.12 11.85
N ARG A 52 2.96 -8.32 12.32
CA ARG A 52 3.94 -9.25 12.91
C ARG A 52 5.05 -9.60 11.91
N THR A 53 4.69 -9.99 10.69
CA THR A 53 5.65 -10.36 9.65
C THR A 53 6.58 -9.19 9.28
N ASN A 54 6.08 -7.96 9.28
CA ASN A 54 6.86 -6.79 8.88
C ASN A 54 7.78 -6.22 9.98
N GLN A 55 7.71 -6.72 11.22
CA GLN A 55 8.51 -6.24 12.35
C GLN A 55 9.82 -7.01 12.57
N GLY A 56 10.02 -8.14 11.88
CA GLY A 56 11.23 -8.95 12.01
C GLY A 56 12.47 -8.29 11.40
N ALA A 57 13.66 -8.66 11.90
CA ALA A 57 14.94 -8.15 11.37
C ALA A 57 15.10 -8.41 9.86
N ASP A 58 14.74 -9.61 9.41
CA ASP A 58 14.74 -9.97 7.98
C ASP A 58 13.76 -9.10 7.18
N ALA A 59 12.59 -8.77 7.74
CA ALA A 59 11.61 -7.91 7.07
C ALA A 59 12.12 -6.47 6.92
N LEU A 60 12.81 -5.93 7.93
CA LEU A 60 13.42 -4.59 7.87
C LEU A 60 14.54 -4.53 6.83
N LEU A 61 15.37 -5.57 6.76
CA LEU A 61 16.41 -5.68 5.72
C LEU A 61 15.76 -5.77 4.33
N VAL A 62 14.75 -6.63 4.18
CA VAL A 62 14.02 -6.80 2.93
C VAL A 62 13.37 -5.49 2.48
N ASP A 63 12.68 -4.77 3.36
CA ASP A 63 12.03 -3.49 3.02
C ASP A 63 13.06 -2.42 2.66
N SER A 64 14.22 -2.38 3.33
CA SER A 64 15.23 -1.35 3.05
C SER A 64 16.13 -1.63 1.84
N GLN A 65 16.31 -2.90 1.46
CA GLN A 65 17.36 -3.28 0.50
C GLN A 65 16.91 -4.17 -0.66
N ILE A 66 15.71 -4.76 -0.61
CA ILE A 66 15.32 -5.82 -1.56
C ILE A 66 13.99 -5.51 -2.25
N ILE A 67 12.90 -5.32 -1.49
CA ILE A 67 11.58 -5.04 -2.07
C ILE A 67 10.87 -3.96 -1.26
N ALA A 68 10.24 -3.01 -1.95
CA ALA A 68 9.40 -2.02 -1.29
C ALA A 68 8.09 -2.67 -0.81
N VAL A 69 8.07 -3.11 0.45
CA VAL A 69 6.91 -3.73 1.10
C VAL A 69 5.96 -2.66 1.62
N THR A 70 6.50 -1.59 2.21
CA THR A 70 5.72 -0.50 2.81
C THR A 70 5.31 0.56 1.79
N ARG A 71 4.11 1.16 1.96
CA ARG A 71 3.55 2.15 1.00
C ARG A 71 4.44 3.39 0.83
N ASN A 72 5.03 3.86 1.93
CA ASN A 72 5.85 5.07 1.97
C ASN A 72 7.32 4.69 2.24
N ASN A 73 7.81 3.66 1.56
CA ASN A 73 9.16 3.17 1.73
C ASN A 73 10.17 4.26 1.27
N PRO A 74 11.07 4.76 2.13
CA PRO A 74 12.02 5.81 1.78
C PRO A 74 13.10 5.36 0.78
N HIS A 75 13.29 4.06 0.63
CA HIS A 75 14.23 3.44 -0.31
C HIS A 75 13.59 3.07 -1.64
N ALA A 76 12.27 3.25 -1.82
CA ALA A 76 11.55 2.78 -3.00
C ALA A 76 12.22 3.22 -4.31
N ASN A 77 12.58 4.51 -4.45
CA ASN A 77 13.21 4.97 -5.69
C ASN A 77 14.52 4.24 -6.00
N ALA A 78 15.36 3.98 -5.00
CA ALA A 78 16.59 3.22 -5.19
C ALA A 78 16.31 1.76 -5.55
N LEU A 79 15.34 1.13 -4.87
CA LEU A 79 14.98 -0.27 -5.10
C LEU A 79 14.41 -0.49 -6.51
N PHE A 80 13.50 0.38 -6.98
CA PHE A 80 12.88 0.26 -8.32
C PHE A 80 13.87 0.48 -9.48
N ASN A 81 14.96 1.20 -9.23
CA ASN A 81 16.00 1.49 -10.23
C ASN A 81 17.27 0.63 -10.06
N SER A 82 17.30 -0.29 -9.10
CA SER A 82 18.49 -1.10 -8.84
C SER A 82 18.75 -2.12 -9.95
N ALA A 83 19.97 -2.10 -10.49
CA ALA A 83 20.49 -3.11 -11.40
C ALA A 83 21.10 -4.31 -10.65
N ASP A 84 21.11 -4.28 -9.31
CA ASP A 84 21.81 -5.27 -8.50
C ASP A 84 21.06 -6.60 -8.44
N LYS A 85 21.84 -7.68 -8.29
CA LYS A 85 21.34 -9.01 -7.93
C LYS A 85 21.44 -9.18 -6.42
N LEU A 86 20.67 -10.12 -5.86
CA LEU A 86 20.75 -10.42 -4.44
C LEU A 86 22.14 -10.96 -4.05
N THR A 87 22.68 -10.44 -2.96
CA THR A 87 23.75 -11.13 -2.22
C THR A 87 23.23 -12.41 -1.55
N ASP A 88 24.11 -13.30 -1.10
CA ASP A 88 23.68 -14.52 -0.38
C ASP A 88 22.91 -14.18 0.92
N GLN A 89 23.34 -13.14 1.62
CA GLN A 89 22.66 -12.65 2.83
C GLN A 89 21.26 -12.14 2.49
N GLN A 90 21.13 -11.33 1.44
CA GLN A 90 19.83 -10.81 0.99
C GLN A 90 18.90 -11.94 0.53
N ALA A 91 19.41 -12.93 -0.20
CA ALA A 91 18.63 -14.09 -0.60
C ALA A 91 18.13 -14.91 0.61
N THR A 92 18.95 -15.03 1.65
CA THR A 92 18.57 -15.70 2.91
C THR A 92 17.49 -14.92 3.65
N ALA A 93 17.68 -13.61 3.84
CA ALA A 93 16.69 -12.75 4.49
C ALA A 93 15.35 -12.76 3.74
N LEU A 94 15.38 -12.71 2.39
CA LEU A 94 14.18 -12.78 1.57
C LEU A 94 13.45 -14.12 1.75
N LYS A 95 14.16 -15.26 1.75
CA LYS A 95 13.53 -16.58 2.01
C LYS A 95 12.84 -16.64 3.36
N ASN A 96 13.50 -16.15 4.41
CA ASN A 96 12.95 -16.14 5.76
C ASN A 96 11.70 -15.24 5.86
N TYR A 97 11.78 -14.04 5.27
CA TYR A 97 10.64 -13.13 5.18
C TYR A 97 9.46 -13.77 4.45
N LEU A 98 9.69 -14.42 3.30
CA LEU A 98 8.63 -15.05 2.52
C LEU A 98 8.00 -16.24 3.25
N ALA A 99 8.78 -17.03 3.98
CA ALA A 99 8.22 -18.10 4.81
C ALA A 99 7.20 -17.57 5.83
N GLN A 100 7.49 -16.42 6.46
CA GLN A 100 6.58 -15.75 7.39
C GLN A 100 5.40 -15.07 6.67
N ALA A 101 5.64 -14.44 5.53
CA ALA A 101 4.60 -13.75 4.76
C ALA A 101 3.56 -14.73 4.19
N ASN A 102 3.99 -15.95 3.84
CA ASN A 102 3.12 -17.00 3.33
C ASN A 102 2.07 -17.46 4.34
N GLU A 103 2.34 -17.35 5.65
CA GLU A 103 1.34 -17.60 6.69
C GLU A 103 0.12 -16.68 6.57
N CYS A 104 0.33 -15.43 6.13
CA CYS A 104 -0.75 -14.45 5.98
C CYS A 104 -1.62 -14.70 4.75
N GLN A 105 -1.15 -15.47 3.76
CA GLN A 105 -1.91 -15.74 2.53
C GLN A 105 -3.18 -16.55 2.81
N VAL A 106 -3.14 -17.47 3.77
CA VAL A 106 -4.32 -18.26 4.17
C VAL A 106 -5.45 -17.37 4.69
N LEU A 107 -5.09 -16.35 5.48
CA LEU A 107 -6.04 -15.36 5.99
C LEU A 107 -6.58 -14.44 4.88
N ALA A 108 -5.75 -14.15 3.88
CA ALA A 108 -6.13 -13.30 2.75
C ALA A 108 -7.20 -13.92 1.85
N ILE A 109 -7.40 -15.25 1.88
CA ILE A 109 -8.47 -15.93 1.13
C ILE A 109 -9.65 -16.35 2.00
N GLU A 110 -9.59 -16.10 3.31
CA GLU A 110 -10.65 -16.51 4.25
C GLU A 110 -11.93 -15.69 4.01
N GLY A 111 -13.03 -16.40 3.80
CA GLY A 111 -14.38 -15.81 3.69
C GLY A 111 -14.63 -14.98 2.42
N VAL A 112 -13.72 -15.03 1.43
CA VAL A 112 -13.90 -14.29 0.17
C VAL A 112 -14.72 -15.11 -0.84
N SER A 113 -15.40 -14.45 -1.76
CA SER A 113 -16.15 -15.15 -2.82
C SER A 113 -15.20 -15.91 -3.77
N PRO A 114 -15.66 -16.99 -4.44
CA PRO A 114 -14.82 -17.79 -5.34
C PRO A 114 -14.06 -16.99 -6.40
N ARG A 115 -14.68 -15.96 -7.00
CA ARG A 115 -14.06 -15.11 -8.01
C ARG A 115 -12.91 -14.26 -7.45
N ILE A 116 -13.06 -13.75 -6.21
CA ILE A 116 -11.98 -13.04 -5.50
C ILE A 116 -10.87 -14.00 -5.08
N ASN A 117 -11.22 -15.19 -4.61
CA ASN A 117 -10.24 -16.22 -4.27
C ASN A 117 -9.36 -16.56 -5.48
N ALA A 118 -9.97 -16.76 -6.66
CA ALA A 118 -9.24 -17.02 -7.90
C ALA A 118 -8.23 -15.91 -8.24
N ILE A 119 -8.62 -14.63 -8.08
CA ILE A 119 -7.71 -13.48 -8.29
C ILE A 119 -6.52 -13.53 -7.34
N TYR A 120 -6.76 -13.82 -6.05
CA TYR A 120 -5.68 -13.89 -5.05
C TYR A 120 -4.76 -15.09 -5.28
N GLN A 121 -5.31 -16.26 -5.64
CA GLN A 121 -4.52 -17.44 -5.98
C GLN A 121 -3.63 -17.20 -7.21
N GLU A 122 -4.17 -16.56 -8.25
CA GLU A 122 -3.39 -16.17 -9.43
C GLU A 122 -2.28 -15.18 -9.05
N PHE A 123 -2.61 -14.16 -8.24
CA PHE A 123 -1.64 -13.20 -7.74
C PHE A 123 -0.52 -13.86 -6.93
N PHE A 124 -0.84 -14.75 -5.98
CA PHE A 124 0.15 -15.46 -5.16
C PHE A 124 1.05 -16.35 -6.02
N LYS A 125 0.49 -17.11 -6.95
CA LYS A 125 1.27 -17.91 -7.89
C LYS A 125 2.27 -17.06 -8.70
N ASN A 126 1.82 -15.91 -9.20
CA ASN A 126 2.65 -15.06 -10.04
C ASN A 126 3.72 -14.32 -9.23
N ILE A 127 3.38 -13.81 -8.05
CA ILE A 127 4.35 -13.10 -7.20
C ILE A 127 5.40 -14.07 -6.62
N ASP A 128 5.01 -15.31 -6.30
CA ASP A 128 5.95 -16.36 -5.87
C ASP A 128 6.98 -16.67 -6.95
N ARG A 129 6.59 -16.62 -8.23
CA ARG A 129 7.52 -16.75 -9.35
C ARG A 129 8.52 -15.60 -9.41
N VAL A 130 8.07 -14.35 -9.23
CA VAL A 130 8.96 -13.18 -9.17
C VAL A 130 9.99 -13.36 -8.07
N TYR A 131 9.56 -13.78 -6.87
CA TYR A 131 10.46 -14.02 -5.77
C TYR A 131 11.43 -15.18 -6.03
N ALA A 132 10.97 -16.28 -6.64
CA ALA A 132 11.82 -17.40 -7.00
C ALA A 132 12.90 -16.99 -8.01
N ASP A 133 12.54 -16.22 -9.04
CA ASP A 133 13.47 -15.73 -10.04
C ASP A 133 14.45 -14.69 -9.46
N LEU A 134 14.02 -13.86 -8.50
CA LEU A 134 14.88 -12.93 -7.77
C LEU A 134 15.89 -13.68 -6.88
N ILE A 135 15.43 -14.68 -6.11
CA ILE A 135 16.28 -15.54 -5.26
C ILE A 135 17.29 -16.32 -6.12
N ALA A 136 16.87 -16.81 -7.28
CA ALA A 136 17.74 -17.48 -8.25
C ALA A 136 18.64 -16.50 -9.03
N ARG A 137 18.60 -15.19 -8.70
CA ARG A 137 19.37 -14.11 -9.35
C ARG A 137 19.12 -13.97 -10.85
N LYS A 138 18.02 -14.50 -11.38
CA LYS A 138 17.65 -14.37 -12.79
C LYS A 138 17.21 -12.95 -13.14
N ILE A 139 16.53 -12.29 -12.21
CA ILE A 139 16.12 -10.87 -12.32
C ILE A 139 16.87 -9.99 -11.31
N THR A 140 16.90 -8.68 -11.53
CA THR A 140 17.50 -7.70 -10.60
C THR A 140 16.48 -7.28 -9.54
N ILE A 141 16.97 -6.62 -8.49
CA ILE A 141 16.14 -5.98 -7.47
C ILE A 141 15.11 -5.02 -8.10
N GLY A 142 15.55 -4.18 -9.05
CA GLY A 142 14.67 -3.25 -9.77
C GLY A 142 13.56 -3.96 -10.56
N VAL A 143 13.93 -4.97 -11.36
CA VAL A 143 12.95 -5.75 -12.15
C VAL A 143 11.91 -6.41 -11.24
N ALA A 144 12.34 -7.03 -10.14
CA ALA A 144 11.43 -7.66 -9.20
C ALA A 144 10.43 -6.67 -8.56
N ASN A 145 10.87 -5.46 -8.21
CA ASN A 145 9.99 -4.42 -7.68
C ASN A 145 8.98 -3.92 -8.72
N GLN A 146 9.40 -3.74 -9.97
CA GLN A 146 8.53 -3.34 -11.07
C GLN A 146 7.46 -4.40 -11.36
N GLU A 147 7.86 -5.67 -11.52
CA GLU A 147 6.93 -6.78 -11.76
C GLU A 147 5.95 -6.96 -10.59
N ARG A 148 6.45 -6.90 -9.36
CA ARG A 148 5.59 -6.94 -8.16
C ARG A 148 4.55 -5.82 -8.16
N GLN A 149 4.94 -4.61 -8.52
CA GLN A 149 4.00 -3.48 -8.57
C GLN A 149 2.92 -3.68 -9.65
N LEU A 150 3.29 -4.23 -10.81
CA LEU A 150 2.35 -4.57 -11.88
C LEU A 150 1.35 -5.64 -11.41
N LEU A 151 1.82 -6.70 -10.74
CA LEU A 151 0.97 -7.75 -10.21
C LEU A 151 0.00 -7.23 -9.13
N ILE A 152 0.47 -6.37 -8.22
CA ILE A 152 -0.38 -5.73 -7.20
C ILE A 152 -1.46 -4.86 -7.87
N HIS A 153 -1.08 -4.11 -8.90
CA HIS A 153 -2.01 -3.26 -9.63
C HIS A 153 -3.06 -4.10 -10.38
N ASP A 154 -2.64 -5.12 -11.11
CA ASP A 154 -3.53 -6.04 -11.84
C ASP A 154 -4.55 -6.70 -10.91
N ALA A 155 -4.08 -7.31 -9.80
CA ALA A 155 -4.94 -7.94 -8.82
C ALA A 155 -5.93 -6.94 -8.20
N ARG A 156 -5.50 -5.70 -7.95
CA ARG A 156 -6.38 -4.63 -7.48
C ARG A 156 -7.46 -4.30 -8.50
N MET A 157 -7.12 -4.16 -9.77
CA MET A 157 -8.07 -3.81 -10.83
C MET A 157 -9.11 -4.94 -11.01
N LYS A 158 -8.65 -6.18 -11.21
CA LYS A 158 -9.53 -7.36 -11.30
C LYS A 158 -10.51 -7.45 -10.12
N ARG A 159 -10.00 -7.19 -8.90
CA ARG A 159 -10.81 -7.20 -7.68
C ARG A 159 -11.86 -6.09 -7.67
N LEU A 160 -11.51 -4.88 -8.11
CA LEU A 160 -12.45 -3.78 -8.21
C LEU A 160 -13.57 -4.09 -9.20
N ASP A 161 -13.25 -4.72 -10.33
CA ASP A 161 -14.24 -5.12 -11.34
C ASP A 161 -15.26 -6.11 -10.78
N VAL A 162 -14.80 -7.12 -10.01
CA VAL A 162 -15.71 -8.05 -9.32
C VAL A 162 -16.63 -7.32 -8.33
N GLN A 163 -16.11 -6.31 -7.63
CA GLN A 163 -16.87 -5.56 -6.64
C GLN A 163 -17.86 -4.57 -7.26
N THR A 164 -17.62 -4.13 -8.49
CA THR A 164 -18.53 -3.26 -9.25
C THR A 164 -19.57 -4.05 -10.03
N GLU A 165 -19.25 -5.26 -10.51
CA GLU A 165 -20.21 -6.18 -11.17
C GLU A 165 -21.29 -6.73 -10.23
N LYS A 166 -21.02 -6.80 -8.92
CA LYS A 166 -22.03 -7.17 -7.91
C LYS A 166 -23.08 -6.06 -7.66
N LYS A 167 -23.12 -5.01 -8.50
CA LYS A 167 -24.09 -3.93 -8.42
C LYS A 167 -25.16 -4.05 -9.49
#